data_AF-A0NZK5-F1
#
_entry.id   AF-A0NZK5-F1
#
_cell.length_a   1.000
_cell.length_b   1.000
_cell.length_c   1.000
_cell.angle_alpha   90.00
_cell.angle_beta   90.00
_cell.angle_gamma   90.00
#
_symmetry.space_group_name_H-M   'P 1'
#
loop_
_entity.id
_entity.type
_entity.pdbx_description
1 polymer ?
#
loop_
_entity_poly.entity_id
_entity_poly.type
_entity_poly.pdbx_seq_one_letter_code
_entity_poly.pdbx_strand_id
1 'polypeptide(L)'
;MRGLAQQVREFLPGGSIRSATLAAPDALDRALDLAGPEPLVFPVFMAEGWFTQTALTGRLKGTDARQLPALGIHPELPRLTARFLEMTAERTHWNASGYELLLAAHGSATCRSTALSTVRFAAGLAEWLPQRPIRLGFLEEAPFLENTAASCGMRTILLPLFAGNGHHVTQDIPDALDGAGFEGLRLAPLIEAPFMPKLIACALESANRKELAA
;
A
#
# COMPACT_ATOMS: atom_id res chain seq x y z
N MET A 1 6.32 -7.32 8.40
CA MET A 1 4.98 -7.33 9.04
C MET A 1 5.01 -7.18 10.56
N ARG A 2 5.83 -7.93 11.32
CA ARG A 2 5.90 -7.78 12.79
C ARG A 2 6.23 -6.35 13.27
N GLY A 3 7.11 -5.64 12.56
CA GLY A 3 7.43 -4.23 12.85
C GLY A 3 6.22 -3.29 12.67
N LEU A 4 5.49 -3.40 11.56
CA LEU A 4 4.28 -2.60 11.31
C LEU A 4 3.22 -2.83 12.40
N ALA A 5 2.95 -4.08 12.78
CA ALA A 5 1.99 -4.38 13.84
C ALA A 5 2.43 -3.85 15.22
N GLN A 6 3.74 -3.75 15.48
CA GLN A 6 4.24 -3.08 16.68
C GLN A 6 3.96 -1.58 16.63
N GLN A 7 4.26 -0.91 15.53
CA GLN A 7 3.98 0.52 15.36
C GLN A 7 2.47 0.83 15.44
N VAL A 8 1.60 -0.05 14.91
CA VAL A 8 0.14 0.10 15.03
C VAL A 8 -0.30 0.01 16.50
N ARG A 9 0.32 -0.87 17.31
CA ARG A 9 0.00 -1.00 18.75
C ARG A 9 0.27 0.28 19.53
N GLU A 10 1.27 1.06 19.14
CA GLU A 10 1.59 2.34 19.78
C GLU A 10 0.43 3.34 19.67
N PHE A 11 -0.42 3.22 18.66
CA PHE A 11 -1.62 4.05 18.45
C PHE A 11 -2.91 3.48 19.05
N LEU A 12 -2.90 2.23 19.52
CA LEU A 12 -4.08 1.55 20.09
C LEU A 12 -3.75 0.94 21.47
N PRO A 13 -3.48 1.77 22.49
CA PRO A 13 -3.19 1.28 23.84
C PRO A 13 -4.43 0.58 24.41
N GLY A 14 -4.37 -0.76 24.48
CA GLY A 14 -5.46 -1.63 24.94
C GLY A 14 -5.96 -2.64 23.91
N GLY A 15 -5.61 -2.48 22.63
CA GLY A 15 -5.98 -3.42 21.57
C GLY A 15 -5.06 -4.64 21.48
N SER A 16 -5.62 -5.84 21.29
CA SER A 16 -4.84 -7.05 20.96
C SER A 16 -4.49 -7.09 19.48
N ILE A 17 -3.47 -6.34 19.07
CA ILE A 17 -3.04 -6.34 17.66
C ILE A 17 -2.14 -7.55 17.38
N ARG A 18 -2.46 -8.28 16.31
CA ARG A 18 -1.67 -9.40 15.78
C ARG A 18 -1.38 -9.17 14.30
N SER A 19 -0.40 -9.89 13.78
CA SER A 19 -0.11 -9.92 12.34
C SER A 19 0.09 -11.35 11.88
N ALA A 20 -0.44 -11.64 10.70
CA ALA A 20 -0.29 -12.92 10.02
C ALA A 20 0.12 -12.68 8.57
N THR A 21 0.83 -13.65 7.99
CA THR A 21 1.04 -13.73 6.55
C THR A 21 0.34 -14.99 6.03
N LEU A 22 -0.37 -14.88 4.92
CA LEU A 22 -1.09 -16.02 4.34
C LEU A 22 -0.14 -17.10 3.79
N ALA A 23 1.13 -16.75 3.55
CA ALA A 23 2.15 -17.69 3.10
C ALA A 23 2.63 -18.65 4.21
N ALA A 24 2.43 -18.29 5.49
CA ALA A 24 2.82 -19.14 6.60
C ALA A 24 1.64 -20.02 7.05
N PRO A 25 1.81 -21.36 7.11
CA PRO A 25 0.80 -22.27 7.62
C PRO A 25 0.33 -21.88 9.03
N ASP A 26 -0.99 -21.94 9.24
CA ASP A 26 -1.70 -21.67 10.49
C ASP A 26 -1.43 -20.28 11.12
N ALA A 27 -0.77 -19.37 10.41
CA ALA A 27 -0.42 -18.07 10.96
C ALA A 27 -1.64 -17.16 11.16
N LEU A 28 -2.62 -17.26 10.26
CA LEU A 28 -3.88 -16.54 10.40
C LEU A 28 -4.68 -17.09 11.59
N ASP A 29 -4.83 -18.41 11.66
CA ASP A 29 -5.62 -19.09 12.68
C ASP A 29 -5.08 -18.78 14.09
N ARG A 30 -3.77 -18.92 14.30
CA ARG A 30 -3.11 -18.51 15.55
C ARG A 30 -3.28 -17.01 15.86
N ALA A 31 -3.31 -16.15 14.84
CA ALA A 31 -3.48 -14.71 15.06
C ALA A 31 -4.91 -14.37 15.47
N LEU A 32 -5.92 -15.06 14.92
CA LEU A 32 -7.32 -14.92 15.31
C LEU A 32 -7.54 -15.38 16.75
N ASP A 33 -7.03 -16.56 17.12
CA ASP A 33 -7.12 -17.10 18.48
C ASP A 33 -6.54 -16.14 19.53
N LEU A 34 -5.42 -15.48 19.21
CA LEU A 34 -4.76 -14.54 20.10
C LEU A 34 -5.35 -13.12 20.08
N ALA A 35 -6.17 -12.78 19.08
CA ALA A 35 -6.82 -11.48 18.97
C ALA A 35 -8.04 -11.37 19.90
N GLY A 36 -8.69 -12.49 20.22
CA GLY A 36 -9.85 -12.55 21.10
C GLY A 36 -11.17 -12.70 20.33
N PRO A 37 -12.33 -12.49 20.99
CA PRO A 37 -13.63 -12.62 20.34
C PRO A 37 -13.83 -11.57 19.23
N GLU A 38 -14.55 -11.95 18.18
CA GLU A 38 -14.94 -11.07 17.04
C GLU A 38 -13.79 -10.24 16.44
N PRO A 39 -12.66 -10.85 16.06
CA PRO A 39 -11.47 -10.10 15.69
C PRO A 39 -11.65 -9.37 14.34
N LEU A 40 -11.23 -8.09 14.31
CA LEU A 40 -11.16 -7.33 13.07
C LEU A 40 -9.92 -7.73 12.25
N VAL A 41 -10.12 -8.10 11.00
CA VAL A 41 -9.05 -8.45 10.05
C VAL A 41 -8.88 -7.32 9.05
N PHE A 42 -7.76 -6.61 9.12
CA PHE A 42 -7.39 -5.55 8.17
C PHE A 42 -6.43 -6.07 7.08
N PRO A 43 -6.88 -6.28 5.83
CA PRO A 43 -6.02 -6.82 4.78
C PRO A 43 -5.02 -5.79 4.27
N VAL A 44 -3.73 -6.05 4.48
CA VAL A 44 -2.63 -5.22 3.96
C VAL A 44 -2.34 -5.61 2.51
N PHE A 45 -3.24 -5.25 1.60
CA PHE A 45 -3.10 -5.45 0.15
C PHE A 45 -3.33 -4.13 -0.59
N MET A 46 -2.59 -3.88 -1.67
CA MET A 46 -2.71 -2.65 -2.48
C MET A 46 -3.84 -2.68 -3.51
N ALA A 47 -4.46 -3.83 -3.71
CA ALA A 47 -5.61 -4.02 -4.58
C ALA A 47 -6.61 -4.96 -3.93
N GLU A 48 -7.86 -4.86 -4.35
CA GLU A 48 -8.85 -5.91 -4.09
C GLU A 48 -8.89 -6.87 -5.27
N GLY A 49 -9.08 -8.15 -4.96
CA GLY A 49 -9.14 -9.20 -5.96
C GLY A 49 -9.32 -10.56 -5.29
N TRP A 50 -8.95 -11.63 -6.00
CA TRP A 50 -9.16 -12.99 -5.54
C TRP A 50 -8.61 -13.25 -4.11
N PHE A 51 -7.46 -12.69 -3.76
CA PHE A 51 -6.90 -12.85 -2.40
C PHE A 51 -7.79 -12.25 -1.31
N THR A 52 -8.27 -11.03 -1.48
CA THR A 52 -9.10 -10.36 -0.46
C THR A 52 -10.54 -10.83 -0.50
N GLN A 53 -11.09 -11.12 -1.69
CA GLN A 53 -12.52 -11.41 -1.86
C GLN A 53 -12.85 -12.90 -1.79
N THR A 54 -11.90 -13.79 -2.10
CA THR A 54 -12.13 -15.25 -2.15
C THR A 54 -11.25 -15.99 -1.16
N ALA A 55 -9.92 -15.85 -1.24
CA ALA A 55 -9.01 -16.63 -0.42
C ALA A 55 -9.11 -16.28 1.07
N LEU A 56 -9.05 -14.99 1.40
CA LEU A 56 -9.16 -14.53 2.78
C LEU A 56 -10.58 -14.78 3.32
N THR A 57 -11.62 -14.38 2.59
CA THR A 57 -13.02 -14.67 2.93
C THR A 57 -13.25 -16.16 3.20
N GLY A 58 -12.69 -17.04 2.36
CA GLY A 58 -12.79 -18.49 2.52
C GLY A 58 -12.13 -19.01 3.80
N ARG A 59 -10.97 -18.46 4.17
CA ARG A 59 -10.26 -18.81 5.42
C ARG A 59 -10.96 -18.27 6.66
N LEU A 60 -11.66 -17.14 6.57
CA LEU A 60 -12.43 -16.57 7.68
C LEU A 60 -13.80 -17.23 7.85
N LYS A 61 -14.24 -18.06 6.89
CA LYS A 61 -15.53 -18.74 6.94
C LYS A 61 -15.60 -19.66 8.16
N GLY A 62 -16.62 -19.45 9.00
CA GLY A 62 -16.81 -20.21 10.24
C GLY A 62 -16.06 -19.64 11.44
N THR A 63 -15.40 -18.48 11.29
CA THR A 63 -14.87 -17.68 12.39
C THR A 63 -15.78 -16.47 12.62
N ASP A 64 -15.72 -15.88 13.82
CA ASP A 64 -16.39 -14.61 14.13
C ASP A 64 -15.59 -13.39 13.64
N ALA A 65 -14.52 -13.63 12.85
CA ALA A 65 -13.65 -12.57 12.38
C ALA A 65 -14.33 -11.72 11.31
N ARG A 66 -14.18 -10.39 11.42
CA ARG A 66 -14.76 -9.45 10.47
C ARG A 66 -13.68 -8.83 9.59
N GLN A 67 -13.75 -9.12 8.30
CA GLN A 67 -12.84 -8.56 7.31
C GLN A 67 -13.18 -7.10 6.99
N LEU A 68 -12.18 -6.22 7.09
CA LEU A 68 -12.25 -4.83 6.66
C LEU A 68 -11.83 -4.68 5.19
N PRO A 69 -12.17 -3.56 4.53
CA PRO A 69 -11.62 -3.22 3.22
C PRO A 69 -10.09 -3.24 3.19
N ALA A 70 -9.51 -3.60 2.05
CA ALA A 70 -8.06 -3.66 1.90
C ALA A 70 -7.40 -2.27 1.95
N LEU A 71 -6.14 -2.21 2.41
CA LEU A 71 -5.36 -0.97 2.53
C LEU A 71 -5.39 -0.12 1.26
N GLY A 72 -5.15 -0.72 0.10
CA GLY A 72 -5.00 -0.02 -1.17
C GLY A 72 -6.24 0.71 -1.66
N ILE A 73 -7.42 0.37 -1.12
CA ILE A 73 -8.67 1.07 -1.41
C ILE A 73 -9.15 1.94 -0.24
N HIS A 74 -8.33 2.14 0.79
CA HIS A 74 -8.68 2.97 1.91
C HIS A 74 -8.83 4.43 1.46
N PRO A 75 -9.96 5.11 1.76
CA PRO A 75 -10.29 6.42 1.18
C PRO A 75 -9.29 7.52 1.51
N GLU A 76 -8.68 7.48 2.71
CA GLU A 76 -7.65 8.44 3.12
C GLU A 76 -6.27 8.20 2.51
N LEU A 77 -6.02 7.04 1.89
CA LEU A 77 -4.68 6.67 1.45
C LEU A 77 -4.12 7.63 0.37
N PRO A 78 -4.88 8.03 -0.68
CA PRO A 78 -4.38 9.00 -1.66
C PRO A 78 -4.04 10.36 -1.03
N ARG A 79 -4.91 10.88 -0.15
CA ARG A 79 -4.70 12.17 0.53
C ARG A 79 -3.44 12.17 1.41
N LEU A 80 -3.25 11.12 2.21
CA LEU A 80 -2.07 10.99 3.08
C LEU A 80 -0.79 10.79 2.26
N THR A 81 -0.88 10.04 1.15
CA THR A 81 0.22 9.85 0.22
C THR A 81 0.61 11.17 -0.45
N ALA A 82 -0.37 11.98 -0.89
CA ALA A 82 -0.12 13.30 -1.45
C ALA A 82 0.68 14.19 -0.49
N ARG A 83 0.24 14.29 0.77
CA ARG A 83 0.95 15.05 1.80
C ARG A 83 2.37 14.55 2.02
N PHE A 84 2.56 13.24 2.05
CA PHE A 84 3.89 12.64 2.19
C PHE A 84 4.80 12.98 1.00
N LEU A 85 4.27 12.96 -0.23
CA LEU A 85 5.02 13.32 -1.44
C LEU A 85 5.36 14.82 -1.50
N GLU A 86 4.45 15.70 -1.07
CA GLU A 86 4.74 17.13 -0.95
C GLU A 86 5.85 17.41 0.05
N MET A 87 5.78 16.82 1.26
CA MET A 87 6.85 16.95 2.25
C MET A 87 8.19 16.41 1.74
N THR A 88 8.15 15.35 0.93
CA THR A 88 9.33 14.78 0.28
C THR A 88 9.93 15.74 -0.75
N ALA A 89 9.08 16.35 -1.57
CA ALA A 89 9.49 17.32 -2.59
C ALA A 89 10.00 18.65 -1.97
N GLU A 90 9.46 19.06 -0.82
CA GLU A 90 9.98 20.19 -0.04
C GLU A 90 11.43 19.96 0.40
N ARG A 91 11.73 18.76 0.90
CA ARG A 91 13.08 18.38 1.35
C ARG A 91 14.10 18.29 0.21
N THR A 92 13.66 18.11 -1.02
CA THR A 92 14.52 18.13 -2.22
C THR A 92 14.58 19.51 -2.88
N HIS A 93 13.83 20.49 -2.37
CA HIS A 93 13.67 21.81 -2.95
C HIS A 93 13.06 21.82 -4.37
N TRP A 94 12.37 20.75 -4.79
CA TRP A 94 11.80 20.63 -6.13
C TRP A 94 10.44 21.34 -6.29
N ASN A 95 9.80 21.76 -5.21
CA ASN A 95 8.46 22.35 -5.25
C ASN A 95 8.31 23.52 -6.23
N ALA A 96 9.26 24.46 -6.19
CA ALA A 96 9.26 25.66 -7.03
C ALA A 96 9.59 25.36 -8.50
N SER A 97 10.41 24.32 -8.75
CA SER A 97 10.89 23.98 -10.09
C SER A 97 10.08 22.90 -10.79
N GLY A 98 9.07 22.34 -10.12
CA GLY A 98 8.27 21.23 -10.62
C GLY A 98 8.93 19.87 -10.41
N TYR A 99 8.11 18.86 -10.15
CA TYR A 99 8.48 17.45 -10.11
C TYR A 99 7.35 16.60 -10.72
N GLU A 100 7.70 15.43 -11.23
CA GLU A 100 6.76 14.40 -11.65
C GLU A 100 6.80 13.19 -10.71
N LEU A 101 5.75 12.37 -10.75
CA LEU A 101 5.61 11.16 -9.96
C LEU A 101 5.66 9.95 -10.88
N LEU A 102 6.38 8.92 -10.47
CA LEU A 102 6.33 7.59 -11.06
C LEU A 102 5.86 6.59 -10.02
N LEU A 103 4.65 6.05 -10.21
CA LEU A 103 4.10 5.01 -9.33
C LEU A 103 4.49 3.64 -9.89
N ALA A 104 5.34 2.93 -9.15
CA ALA A 104 5.74 1.57 -9.49
C ALA A 104 4.79 0.58 -8.83
N ALA A 105 4.16 -0.29 -9.60
CA ALA A 105 3.27 -1.32 -9.09
C ALA A 105 3.61 -2.68 -9.72
N HIS A 106 3.10 -3.76 -9.13
CA HIS A 106 3.34 -5.08 -9.69
C HIS A 106 2.69 -5.23 -11.07
N GLY A 107 1.42 -4.79 -11.19
CA GLY A 107 0.58 -5.17 -12.31
C GLY A 107 0.20 -6.65 -12.21
N SER A 108 -0.45 -7.18 -13.25
CA SER A 108 -0.67 -8.60 -13.43
C SER A 108 -1.12 -8.88 -14.86
N ALA A 109 -0.32 -9.64 -15.60
CA ALA A 109 -0.70 -10.14 -16.93
C ALA A 109 -1.99 -10.99 -16.92
N THR A 110 -2.34 -11.57 -15.77
CA THR A 110 -3.48 -12.49 -15.60
C THR A 110 -4.65 -11.88 -14.83
N CYS A 111 -4.48 -10.72 -14.18
CA CYS A 111 -5.49 -10.13 -13.31
C CYS A 111 -5.58 -8.60 -13.47
N ARG A 112 -6.43 -8.19 -14.43
CA ARG A 112 -6.67 -6.77 -14.76
C ARG A 112 -7.11 -5.90 -13.57
N SER A 113 -7.69 -6.48 -12.52
CA SER A 113 -8.12 -5.74 -11.33
C SER A 113 -6.95 -5.12 -10.56
N THR A 114 -5.75 -5.71 -10.62
CA THR A 114 -4.56 -5.21 -9.92
C THR A 114 -4.06 -3.89 -10.53
N ALA A 115 -3.96 -3.81 -11.86
CA ALA A 115 -3.65 -2.55 -12.54
C ALA A 115 -4.75 -1.51 -12.33
N LEU A 116 -6.03 -1.92 -12.35
CA LEU A 116 -7.13 -0.99 -12.14
C LEU A 116 -7.11 -0.34 -10.76
N SER A 117 -6.75 -1.07 -9.70
CA SER A 117 -6.55 -0.49 -8.36
C SER A 117 -5.44 0.56 -8.36
N THR A 118 -4.34 0.31 -9.06
CA THR A 118 -3.25 1.28 -9.21
C THR A 118 -3.70 2.53 -9.97
N VAL A 119 -4.45 2.36 -11.06
CA VAL A 119 -5.03 3.47 -11.84
C VAL A 119 -5.99 4.31 -10.99
N ARG A 120 -6.88 3.65 -10.22
CA ARG A 120 -7.80 4.34 -9.30
C ARG A 120 -7.06 5.10 -8.21
N PHE A 121 -6.03 4.48 -7.64
CA PHE A 121 -5.18 5.14 -6.65
C PHE A 121 -4.52 6.40 -7.22
N ALA A 122 -3.97 6.30 -8.44
CA ALA A 122 -3.35 7.42 -9.13
C ALA A 122 -4.35 8.54 -9.45
N ALA A 123 -5.57 8.20 -9.85
CA ALA A 123 -6.65 9.17 -10.06
C ALA A 123 -7.00 9.91 -8.77
N GLY A 124 -7.19 9.18 -7.67
CA GLY A 124 -7.42 9.80 -6.35
C GLY A 124 -6.23 10.63 -5.87
N LEU A 125 -5.00 10.24 -6.21
CA LEU A 125 -3.80 11.00 -5.88
C LEU A 125 -3.73 12.31 -6.68
N ALA A 126 -4.14 12.29 -7.95
CA ALA A 126 -4.18 13.47 -8.82
C ALA A 126 -5.16 14.54 -8.31
N GLU A 127 -6.24 14.17 -7.62
CA GLU A 127 -7.16 15.12 -6.99
C GLU A 127 -6.48 15.98 -5.92
N TRP A 128 -5.48 15.43 -5.24
CA TRP A 128 -4.69 16.14 -4.21
C TRP A 128 -3.42 16.78 -4.77
N LEU A 129 -2.99 16.40 -5.98
CA LEU A 129 -1.78 16.89 -6.65
C LEU A 129 -2.06 17.32 -8.10
N PRO A 130 -2.99 18.27 -8.35
CA PRO A 130 -3.54 18.54 -9.69
C PRO A 130 -2.53 19.05 -10.71
N GLN A 131 -1.38 19.57 -10.27
CA GLN A 131 -0.32 20.12 -11.13
C GLN A 131 0.88 19.17 -11.30
N ARG A 132 0.82 17.97 -10.71
CA ARG A 132 1.94 17.00 -10.75
C ARG A 132 1.63 15.92 -11.79
N PRO A 133 2.45 15.77 -12.85
CA PRO A 133 2.32 14.63 -13.75
C PRO A 133 2.50 13.33 -12.97
N ILE A 134 1.59 12.37 -13.15
CA ILE A 134 1.66 11.05 -12.53
C ILE A 134 1.77 10.00 -13.63
N ARG A 135 2.88 9.28 -13.67
CA ARG A 135 3.14 8.15 -14.55
C ARG A 135 2.97 6.86 -13.79
N LEU A 136 2.51 5.83 -14.48
CA LEU A 136 2.40 4.47 -13.96
C LEU A 136 3.44 3.60 -14.65
N GLY A 137 4.13 2.77 -13.87
CA GLY A 137 5.04 1.74 -14.37
C GLY A 137 4.74 0.42 -13.67
N PHE A 138 4.56 -0.65 -14.44
CA PHE A 138 4.26 -1.99 -13.93
C PHE A 138 5.41 -2.95 -14.21
N LEU A 139 5.62 -3.93 -13.33
CA LEU A 139 6.63 -4.97 -13.54
C LEU A 139 6.15 -6.02 -14.57
N GLU A 140 4.88 -6.41 -14.48
CA GLU A 140 4.34 -7.57 -15.21
C GLU A 140 3.49 -7.21 -16.44
N GLU A 141 3.20 -5.93 -16.69
CA GLU A 141 2.37 -5.50 -17.82
C GLU A 141 2.73 -4.11 -18.33
N ALA A 142 2.17 -3.72 -19.47
CA ALA A 142 2.35 -2.37 -20.01
C ALA A 142 1.44 -1.35 -19.28
N PRO A 143 1.88 -0.10 -19.07
CA PRO A 143 3.22 0.43 -19.34
C PRO A 143 4.28 -0.17 -18.40
N PHE A 144 5.33 -0.77 -18.97
CA PHE A 144 6.40 -1.41 -18.19
C PHE A 144 7.22 -0.36 -17.42
N LEU A 145 7.61 -0.70 -16.19
CA LEU A 145 8.34 0.17 -15.28
C LEU A 145 9.63 0.68 -15.91
N GLU A 146 10.44 -0.20 -16.49
CA GLU A 146 11.70 0.14 -17.14
C GLU A 146 11.50 1.17 -18.26
N ASN A 147 10.56 0.93 -19.18
CA ASN A 147 10.25 1.85 -20.27
C ASN A 147 9.73 3.22 -19.77
N THR A 148 8.90 3.20 -18.73
CA THR A 148 8.35 4.42 -18.16
C THR A 148 9.43 5.22 -17.45
N ALA A 149 10.29 4.55 -16.69
CA ALA A 149 11.40 5.14 -15.96
C ALA A 149 12.46 5.76 -16.89
N ALA A 150 12.74 5.11 -18.03
CA ALA A 150 13.68 5.63 -19.03
C ALA A 150 13.19 6.95 -19.68
N SER A 151 11.88 7.23 -19.60
CA SER A 151 11.26 8.44 -20.12
C SER A 151 11.09 9.55 -19.07
N CYS A 152 11.50 9.30 -17.82
CA CYS A 152 11.36 10.24 -16.72
C CYS A 152 12.53 11.23 -16.64
N GLY A 153 12.24 12.46 -16.20
CA GLY A 153 13.26 13.47 -15.93
C GLY A 153 13.93 13.27 -14.57
N MET A 154 15.02 14.01 -14.33
CA MET A 154 15.78 13.95 -13.06
C MET A 154 14.94 14.35 -11.83
N ARG A 155 13.90 15.18 -12.00
CA ARG A 155 12.99 15.59 -10.92
C ARG A 155 11.76 14.69 -10.85
N THR A 156 12.00 13.39 -10.80
CA THR A 156 10.95 12.39 -10.63
C THR A 156 11.05 11.78 -9.25
N ILE A 157 9.93 11.70 -8.55
CA ILE A 157 9.81 10.92 -7.31
C ILE A 157 9.15 9.59 -7.67
N LEU A 158 9.88 8.50 -7.51
CA LEU A 158 9.37 7.15 -7.66
C LEU A 158 8.83 6.63 -6.33
N LEU A 159 7.58 6.16 -6.34
CA LEU A 159 6.92 5.55 -5.19
C LEU A 159 6.46 4.12 -5.53
N PRO A 160 7.02 3.08 -4.89
CA PRO A 160 6.50 1.73 -5.01
C PRO A 160 5.18 1.54 -4.25
N LEU A 161 4.11 1.19 -4.95
CA LEU A 161 2.80 0.87 -4.39
C LEU A 161 2.73 -0.60 -3.96
N PHE A 162 3.50 -0.95 -2.93
CA PHE A 162 3.60 -2.31 -2.40
C PHE A 162 3.24 -2.38 -0.92
N ALA A 163 2.59 -3.49 -0.55
CA ALA A 163 2.16 -3.81 0.80
C ALA A 163 3.21 -4.59 1.64
N GLY A 164 4.40 -4.79 1.08
CA GLY A 164 5.51 -5.47 1.78
C GLY A 164 6.80 -5.45 0.96
N ASN A 165 7.91 -5.75 1.64
CA ASN A 165 9.26 -5.70 1.07
C ASN A 165 9.66 -7.07 0.51
N GLY A 166 8.82 -7.62 -0.36
CA GLY A 166 9.13 -8.86 -1.07
C GLY A 166 10.22 -8.65 -2.12
N HIS A 167 10.64 -9.74 -2.75
CA HIS A 167 11.67 -9.76 -3.80
C HIS A 167 11.48 -8.68 -4.87
N HIS A 168 10.24 -8.48 -5.33
CA HIS A 168 9.89 -7.42 -6.29
C HIS A 168 10.34 -6.02 -5.87
N VAL A 169 10.25 -5.69 -4.58
CA VAL A 169 10.65 -4.37 -4.09
C VAL A 169 12.15 -4.28 -3.87
N THR A 170 12.78 -5.38 -3.43
CA THR A 170 14.20 -5.36 -3.04
C THR A 170 15.14 -5.68 -4.20
N GLN A 171 14.64 -6.20 -5.33
CA GLN A 171 15.44 -6.57 -6.50
C GLN A 171 14.83 -6.03 -7.80
N ASP A 172 13.63 -6.47 -8.18
CA ASP A 172 13.08 -6.18 -9.51
C ASP A 172 12.88 -4.68 -9.80
N ILE A 173 12.40 -3.91 -8.82
CA ILE A 173 12.27 -2.45 -8.97
C ILE A 173 13.65 -1.80 -9.09
N PRO A 174 14.61 -2.00 -8.16
CA PRO A 174 15.98 -1.53 -8.35
C PRO A 174 16.57 -1.88 -9.73
N ASP A 175 16.48 -3.14 -10.15
CA ASP A 175 17.04 -3.61 -11.41
C ASP A 175 16.39 -2.93 -12.62
N ALA A 176 15.05 -2.80 -12.64
CA ALA A 176 14.34 -2.09 -13.69
C ALA A 176 14.69 -0.59 -13.75
N LEU A 177 14.94 0.04 -12.60
CA LEU A 177 15.33 1.44 -12.53
C LEU A 177 16.78 1.67 -12.94
N ASP A 178 17.67 0.76 -12.57
CA ASP A 178 19.08 0.82 -12.96
C ASP A 178 19.24 0.53 -14.46
N GLY A 179 18.52 -0.45 -14.99
CA GLY A 179 18.46 -0.73 -16.43
C GLY A 179 17.92 0.46 -17.25
N ALA A 180 16.96 1.19 -16.69
CA ALA A 180 16.40 2.40 -17.29
C ALA A 180 17.26 3.66 -17.14
N GLY A 181 18.35 3.62 -16.35
CA GLY A 181 19.14 4.81 -16.03
C GLY A 181 18.36 5.86 -15.23
N PHE A 182 17.45 5.43 -14.35
CA PHE A 182 16.60 6.34 -13.58
C PHE A 182 17.39 7.10 -12.51
N GLU A 183 17.47 8.43 -12.67
CA GLU A 183 18.21 9.35 -11.78
C GLU A 183 17.32 10.09 -10.76
N GLY A 184 16.00 9.82 -10.78
CA GLY A 184 15.07 10.45 -9.85
C GLY A 184 15.19 9.94 -8.41
N LEU A 185 14.43 10.56 -7.50
CA LEU A 185 14.35 10.14 -6.10
C LEU A 185 13.57 8.83 -5.99
N ARG A 186 14.23 7.78 -5.49
CA ARG A 186 13.61 6.47 -5.22
C ARG A 186 13.15 6.42 -3.76
N LEU A 187 11.84 6.29 -3.53
CA LEU A 187 11.30 6.12 -2.18
C LEU A 187 11.22 4.63 -1.80
N ALA A 188 11.21 4.40 -0.49
CA ALA A 188 10.78 3.12 0.08
C ALA A 188 9.31 2.84 -0.32
N PRO A 189 8.88 1.56 -0.35
CA PRO A 189 7.50 1.21 -0.66
C PRO A 189 6.51 1.89 0.29
N LEU A 190 5.31 2.16 -0.22
CA LEU A 190 4.27 2.93 0.46
C LEU A 190 3.91 2.38 1.86
N ILE A 191 3.98 1.07 2.06
CA ILE A 191 3.73 0.44 3.37
C ILE A 191 4.67 0.93 4.48
N GLU A 192 5.86 1.43 4.12
CA GLU A 192 6.84 2.00 5.06
C GLU A 192 6.65 3.49 5.29
N ALA A 193 5.67 4.14 4.64
CA ALA A 193 5.42 5.55 4.84
C ALA A 193 5.10 5.84 6.33
N PRO A 194 5.63 6.92 6.92
CA PRO A 194 5.49 7.18 8.36
C PRO A 194 4.04 7.29 8.85
N PHE A 195 3.09 7.65 7.97
CA PHE A 195 1.67 7.76 8.33
C PHE A 195 0.95 6.40 8.38
N MET A 196 1.56 5.33 7.85
CA MET A 196 0.91 4.03 7.64
C MET A 196 0.42 3.37 8.93
N PRO A 197 1.20 3.31 10.03
CA PRO A 197 0.72 2.68 11.26
C PRO A 197 -0.49 3.41 11.85
N LYS A 198 -0.49 4.74 11.80
CA LYS A 198 -1.61 5.56 12.28
C LYS A 198 -2.86 5.38 11.43
N LEU A 199 -2.71 5.29 10.10
CA LEU A 199 -3.82 5.01 9.19
C LEU A 199 -4.52 3.70 9.53
N ILE A 200 -3.75 2.63 9.70
CA ILE A 200 -4.27 1.30 10.04
C ILE A 200 -4.95 1.32 11.43
N ALA A 201 -4.33 1.97 12.41
CA ALA A 201 -4.89 2.13 13.74
C ALA A 201 -6.27 2.83 13.71
N CYS A 202 -6.37 3.96 13.00
CA CYS A 202 -7.64 4.69 12.86
C CYS A 202 -8.72 3.88 12.14
N ALA A 203 -8.34 3.07 11.15
CA ALA A 203 -9.28 2.19 10.43
C ALA A 203 -9.86 1.11 11.37
N LEU A 204 -9.00 0.43 12.14
CA LEU A 204 -9.40 -0.56 13.13
C LEU A 204 -10.29 0.04 14.21
N GLU A 205 -9.88 1.18 14.78
CA GLU A 205 -10.64 1.86 15.84
C GLU A 205 -12.03 2.32 15.36
N SER A 206 -12.10 2.86 14.14
CA SER A 206 -13.37 3.30 13.55
C SER A 206 -14.32 2.15 13.29
N ALA A 207 -13.80 1.00 12.87
CA ALA A 207 -14.60 -0.20 12.67
C ALA A 207 -15.13 -0.79 13.99
N ASN A 208 -14.32 -0.75 15.05
CA ASN A 208 -14.70 -1.19 16.39
C ASN A 208 -15.77 -0.28 17.03
N ARG A 209 -15.68 1.04 16.84
CA ARG A 209 -16.71 1.98 17.34
C ARG A 209 -18.07 1.81 16.66
N LYS A 210 -18.08 1.54 15.35
CA LYS A 210 -19.33 1.32 14.59
C LYS A 210 -20.10 0.10 15.07
N GLU A 211 -19.40 -0.86 15.68
CA GLU A 211 -19.98 -2.06 16.26
C GLU A 211 -20.57 -1.80 17.64
N LEU A 212 -19.86 -1.09 18.52
CA LEU A 212 -20.41 -0.71 19.83
C LEU A 212 -21.65 0.21 19.75
N ALA A 213 -21.86 0.85 18.60
CA ALA A 213 -22.98 1.75 18.34
C ALA A 213 -24.14 1.10 17.56
N ALA A 214 -23.98 -0.14 17.08
CA ALA A 214 -24.99 -0.90 16.32
C ALA A 214 -25.76 -1.86 17.23
#